data_AF-A0A1S1M2J8-F1
#
_entry.id   AF-A0A1S1M2J8-F1
#
_cell.length_a   1.000
_cell.length_b   1.000
_cell.length_c   1.000
_cell.angle_alpha   90.00
_cell.angle_beta   90.00
_cell.angle_gamma   90.00
#
_symmetry.space_group_name_H-M   'P 1'
#
loop_
_entity.id
_entity.type
_entity.pdbx_description
1 polymer ?
#
loop_
_entity_poly.entity_id
_entity_poly.type
_entity_poly.pdbx_seq_one_letter_code
_entity_poly.pdbx_strand_id
1 'polypeptide(L)'
;MSTAFSTTDDDETATTSVVQVTQGFASTLRWFRERLLGLSVSAIDAVARRDFADTRFTCAKFEQPDQALTSDDVGLYEKALWILRAEFGSNLIGGLVDAHFGAAAFTSNLEGEVLQRQLKDWNRGYAVGLGLDMARPDNSIFATACHVWPGARNILRPDDLRDFVQVATRIAAYRKTAVLARASDVESSPLSNFAAKVRGARNSWELDAGANRPTVCAGVGRTNSSGVPIAIDPLGSVQLFDEAWRIARVWGADPTERTALAWAILLVRFDALNSAETPGKPLTPIRHWALLDAQGPDGYQRVLTEANPNPEPGAAPPADLIWSAARKYLSGWHSNYVAVTYDLRLQLPAAAGEEPRTPAIERTRIGTVVVDNATLGDRVVIYDHTQLPGLPEVLSLNDPVLVVSPTSIAVHSMAAEPDEAWWLPTGLNSRLLVRKTDQDRWEAVQMPRGIY
;
A
#
# COMPACT_ATOMS: atom_id res chain seq x y z
N MET A 1 6.91 -27.63 16.27
CA MET A 1 5.73 -27.54 17.17
C MET A 1 5.90 -26.29 18.02
N SER A 2 4.98 -25.35 17.90
CA SER A 2 4.67 -24.29 18.86
C SER A 2 3.32 -23.77 18.39
N THR A 3 2.31 -24.43 18.95
CA THR A 3 0.87 -24.18 18.95
C THR A 3 0.58 -23.18 20.06
N ALA A 4 -0.68 -22.74 20.25
CA ALA A 4 -1.16 -21.99 21.42
C ALA A 4 -0.94 -22.66 22.82
N PHE A 5 0.07 -23.52 22.95
CA PHE A 5 0.50 -24.28 24.12
C PHE A 5 1.96 -23.90 24.41
N SER A 6 2.17 -22.81 25.16
CA SER A 6 3.46 -22.54 25.80
C SER A 6 3.44 -23.19 27.18
N THR A 7 4.17 -24.28 27.33
CA THR A 7 4.49 -24.91 28.62
C THR A 7 5.66 -24.16 29.26
N THR A 8 5.42 -23.52 30.40
CA THR A 8 6.47 -23.40 31.42
C THR A 8 6.61 -24.78 32.06
N ASP A 9 7.81 -25.36 31.94
CA ASP A 9 8.18 -26.63 32.55
C ASP A 9 7.96 -26.61 34.06
N ASP A 10 7.17 -27.59 34.52
CA ASP A 10 7.27 -28.36 35.77
C ASP A 10 5.86 -28.78 36.23
N ASP A 11 5.31 -29.85 35.62
CA ASP A 11 4.75 -31.00 36.36
C ASP A 11 4.16 -32.05 35.41
N GLU A 12 4.37 -33.32 35.75
CA GLU A 12 3.82 -34.50 35.08
C GLU A 12 2.28 -34.50 35.12
N THR A 13 1.62 -33.99 34.07
CA THR A 13 0.35 -34.47 33.49
C THR A 13 0.01 -33.60 32.28
N ALA A 14 0.54 -33.95 31.11
CA ALA A 14 0.23 -33.26 29.85
C ALA A 14 -1.26 -33.44 29.50
N THR A 15 -2.10 -32.52 29.95
CA THR A 15 -3.50 -32.43 29.56
C THR A 15 -3.53 -32.09 28.08
N THR A 16 -4.06 -33.01 27.27
CA THR A 16 -4.34 -32.76 25.85
C THR A 16 -5.28 -31.56 25.78
N SER A 17 -4.82 -30.47 25.21
CA SER A 17 -5.60 -29.26 25.08
C SER A 17 -6.75 -29.49 24.10
N VAL A 18 -7.97 -29.31 24.61
CA VAL A 18 -9.21 -29.51 23.85
C VAL A 18 -9.86 -28.16 23.59
N VAL A 19 -10.14 -27.84 22.32
CA VAL A 19 -10.91 -26.65 21.93
C VAL A 19 -12.29 -27.04 21.41
N GLN A 20 -13.31 -26.25 21.76
CA GLN A 20 -14.69 -26.47 21.31
C GLN A 20 -14.95 -25.68 20.02
N VAL A 21 -15.42 -26.36 18.97
CA VAL A 21 -15.70 -25.74 17.67
C VAL A 21 -16.82 -24.70 17.80
N THR A 22 -16.53 -23.48 17.36
CA THR A 22 -17.54 -22.41 17.27
C THR A 22 -18.15 -22.36 15.87
N GLN A 23 -19.34 -21.75 15.77
CA GLN A 23 -19.99 -21.50 14.49
C GLN A 23 -19.12 -20.67 13.53
N GLY A 24 -18.39 -19.68 14.05
CA GLY A 24 -17.49 -18.82 13.28
C GLY A 24 -16.33 -19.62 12.68
N PHE A 25 -15.64 -20.41 13.50
CA PHE A 25 -14.55 -21.28 13.05
C PHE A 25 -15.04 -22.29 12.00
N ALA A 26 -16.12 -23.00 12.27
CA ALA A 26 -16.70 -23.99 11.37
C ALA A 26 -17.07 -23.38 10.00
N SER A 27 -17.64 -22.17 10.00
CA SER A 27 -18.05 -21.48 8.78
C SER A 27 -16.85 -21.01 7.95
N THR A 28 -15.82 -20.45 8.59
CA THR A 28 -14.59 -20.05 7.91
C THR A 28 -13.85 -21.25 7.35
N LEU A 29 -13.70 -22.33 8.12
CA LEU A 29 -13.01 -23.52 7.67
C LEU A 29 -13.73 -24.19 6.50
N ARG A 30 -15.07 -24.27 6.54
CA ARG A 30 -15.85 -24.77 5.41
C ARG A 30 -15.61 -23.94 4.15
N TRP A 31 -15.57 -22.61 4.28
CA TRP A 31 -15.23 -21.73 3.17
C TRP A 31 -13.82 -22.00 2.63
N PHE A 32 -12.82 -22.20 3.50
CA PHE A 32 -11.46 -22.58 3.08
C PHE A 32 -11.49 -23.89 2.30
N ARG A 33 -12.11 -24.93 2.86
CA ARG A 33 -12.16 -26.25 2.24
C ARG A 33 -12.85 -26.22 0.87
N GLU A 34 -14.04 -25.63 0.78
CA GLU A 34 -14.88 -25.72 -0.42
C GLU A 34 -14.49 -24.71 -1.50
N ARG A 35 -14.21 -23.46 -1.10
CA ARG A 35 -14.01 -22.36 -2.05
C ARG A 35 -12.54 -22.11 -2.36
N LEU A 36 -11.69 -22.13 -1.33
CA LEU A 36 -10.27 -21.85 -1.48
C LEU A 36 -9.48 -23.08 -1.96
N LEU A 37 -9.71 -24.24 -1.34
CA LEU A 37 -8.97 -25.48 -1.60
C LEU A 37 -9.65 -26.41 -2.63
N GLY A 38 -10.97 -26.27 -2.80
CA GLY A 38 -11.77 -27.11 -3.68
C GLY A 38 -11.79 -28.58 -3.26
N LEU A 39 -11.83 -28.86 -1.96
CA LEU A 39 -11.76 -30.20 -1.38
C LEU A 39 -13.10 -30.64 -0.79
N SER A 40 -13.39 -31.94 -0.86
CA SER A 40 -14.48 -32.56 -0.10
C SER A 40 -13.96 -33.07 1.25
N VAL A 41 -14.86 -33.21 2.23
CA VAL A 41 -14.57 -33.90 3.50
C VAL A 41 -14.01 -35.30 3.25
N SER A 42 -14.61 -36.05 2.31
CA SER A 42 -14.21 -37.41 1.98
C SER A 42 -12.78 -37.51 1.41
N ALA A 43 -12.32 -36.50 0.66
CA ALA A 43 -10.96 -36.47 0.12
C ALA A 43 -9.92 -36.35 1.25
N ILE A 44 -10.19 -35.50 2.24
CA ILE A 44 -9.31 -35.29 3.40
C ILE A 44 -9.30 -36.54 4.29
N ASP A 45 -10.48 -37.08 4.59
CA ASP A 45 -10.62 -38.30 5.40
C ASP A 45 -9.92 -39.51 4.76
N ALA A 46 -10.00 -39.66 3.45
CA ALA A 46 -9.34 -40.76 2.73
C ALA A 46 -7.81 -40.70 2.86
N VAL A 47 -7.22 -39.51 2.78
CA VAL A 47 -5.76 -39.33 2.94
C VAL A 47 -5.34 -39.58 4.39
N ALA A 48 -6.09 -39.05 5.36
CA ALA A 48 -5.80 -39.27 6.78
C ALA A 48 -5.82 -40.76 7.15
N ARG A 49 -6.82 -41.53 6.65
CA ARG A 49 -6.94 -42.97 6.92
C ARG A 49 -5.92 -43.82 6.17
N ARG A 50 -5.46 -43.40 4.99
CA ARG A 50 -4.41 -44.12 4.26
C ARG A 50 -3.11 -44.17 5.05
N ASP A 51 -2.75 -43.04 5.67
CA ASP A 51 -1.50 -42.90 6.40
C ASP A 51 -1.63 -43.31 7.88
N PHE A 52 -2.86 -43.36 8.41
CA PHE A 52 -3.17 -43.74 9.80
C PHE A 52 -4.46 -44.58 9.84
N ALA A 53 -4.36 -45.87 9.54
CA ALA A 53 -5.52 -46.76 9.36
C ALA A 53 -6.48 -46.82 10.57
N ASP A 54 -5.94 -46.71 11.79
CA ASP A 54 -6.73 -46.81 13.04
C ASP A 54 -7.21 -45.45 13.57
N THR A 55 -7.07 -44.37 12.80
CA THR A 55 -7.48 -43.04 13.25
C THR A 55 -9.00 -42.88 13.34
N ARG A 56 -9.47 -42.22 14.41
CA ARG A 56 -10.87 -41.78 14.55
C ARG A 56 -11.12 -40.40 13.93
N PHE A 57 -10.12 -39.82 13.27
CA PHE A 57 -10.21 -38.51 12.64
C PHE A 57 -11.34 -38.47 11.59
N THR A 58 -12.08 -37.36 11.61
CA THR A 58 -12.93 -36.94 10.51
C THR A 58 -12.89 -35.42 10.35
N CYS A 59 -12.67 -34.96 9.13
CA CYS A 59 -12.67 -33.55 8.75
C CYS A 59 -14.03 -32.89 9.07
N ALA A 60 -15.14 -33.63 9.03
CA ALA A 60 -16.47 -33.10 9.36
C ALA A 60 -16.55 -32.56 10.79
N LYS A 61 -15.74 -33.12 11.71
CA LYS A 61 -15.68 -32.72 13.11
C LYS A 61 -15.34 -31.23 13.27
N PHE A 62 -14.50 -30.69 12.41
CA PHE A 62 -14.07 -29.29 12.47
C PHE A 62 -15.16 -28.31 11.97
N GLU A 63 -16.16 -28.80 11.25
CA GLU A 63 -17.24 -28.00 10.68
C GLU A 63 -18.57 -28.16 11.43
N GLN A 64 -18.54 -28.85 12.56
CA GLN A 64 -19.68 -29.09 13.44
C GLN A 64 -19.47 -28.34 14.76
N PRO A 65 -20.33 -27.36 15.09
CA PRO A 65 -20.27 -26.68 16.37
C PRO A 65 -20.31 -27.66 17.56
N ASP A 66 -19.71 -27.23 18.67
CA ASP A 66 -19.66 -27.96 19.96
C ASP A 66 -18.89 -29.30 19.92
N GLN A 67 -18.16 -29.56 18.83
CA GLN A 67 -17.22 -30.68 18.77
C GLN A 67 -15.88 -30.30 19.44
N ALA A 68 -15.32 -31.26 20.16
CA ALA A 68 -14.04 -31.13 20.85
C ALA A 68 -12.86 -31.49 19.94
N LEU A 69 -12.03 -30.54 19.52
CA LEU A 69 -10.82 -30.79 18.73
C LEU A 69 -9.59 -30.91 19.62
N THR A 70 -8.73 -31.87 19.32
CA THR A 70 -7.41 -32.04 19.95
C THR A 70 -6.28 -31.54 19.04
N SER A 71 -5.08 -31.38 19.59
CA SER A 71 -3.86 -31.12 18.81
C SER A 71 -3.61 -32.19 17.72
N ASP A 72 -3.92 -33.45 18.02
CA ASP A 72 -3.75 -34.56 17.08
C ASP A 72 -4.72 -34.46 15.91
N ASP A 73 -5.97 -34.05 16.17
CA ASP A 73 -6.93 -33.79 15.10
C ASP A 73 -6.39 -32.74 14.13
N VAL A 74 -5.86 -31.63 14.66
CA VAL A 74 -5.30 -30.52 13.84
C VAL A 74 -4.10 -31.01 13.03
N GLY A 75 -3.18 -31.75 13.66
CA GLY A 75 -2.00 -32.30 12.99
C GLY A 75 -2.35 -33.27 11.85
N LEU A 76 -3.39 -34.11 12.03
CA LEU A 76 -3.88 -35.00 10.98
C LEU A 76 -4.51 -34.24 9.81
N TYR A 77 -5.28 -33.18 10.09
CA TYR A 77 -5.84 -32.32 9.05
C TYR A 77 -4.71 -31.66 8.25
N GLU A 78 -3.74 -31.04 8.92
CA GLU A 78 -2.59 -30.38 8.29
C GLU A 78 -1.80 -31.33 7.40
N LYS A 79 -1.49 -32.53 7.90
CA LYS A 79 -0.78 -33.54 7.11
C LYS A 79 -1.57 -33.98 5.88
N ALA A 80 -2.89 -34.15 6.01
CA ALA A 80 -3.73 -34.48 4.87
C ALA A 80 -3.75 -33.34 3.83
N LEU A 81 -3.80 -32.07 4.27
CA LEU A 81 -3.70 -30.92 3.37
C LEU A 81 -2.35 -30.82 2.69
N TRP A 82 -1.26 -31.06 3.41
CA TRP A 82 0.08 -31.08 2.81
C TRP A 82 0.18 -32.06 1.64
N ILE A 83 -0.45 -33.23 1.75
CA ILE A 83 -0.47 -34.23 0.68
C ILE A 83 -1.38 -33.81 -0.49
N LEU A 84 -2.50 -33.14 -0.22
CA LEU A 84 -3.50 -32.79 -1.23
C LEU A 84 -3.22 -31.44 -1.94
N ARG A 85 -2.58 -30.50 -1.24
CA ARG A 85 -2.50 -29.06 -1.54
C ARG A 85 -1.23 -28.42 -0.94
N ALA A 86 -0.06 -29.05 -1.13
CA ALA A 86 1.22 -28.54 -0.60
C ALA A 86 1.50 -27.07 -0.96
N GLU A 87 1.03 -26.62 -2.13
CA GLU A 87 1.22 -25.25 -2.63
C GLU A 87 0.60 -24.17 -1.73
N PHE A 88 -0.37 -24.54 -0.88
CA PHE A 88 -0.96 -23.62 0.09
C PHE A 88 -0.05 -23.37 1.30
N GLY A 89 1.02 -24.15 1.47
CA GLY A 89 1.95 -24.04 2.59
C GLY A 89 1.40 -24.67 3.86
N SER A 90 2.26 -24.73 4.87
CA SER A 90 2.01 -25.38 6.15
C SER A 90 1.25 -24.49 7.15
N ASN A 91 0.65 -25.14 8.16
CA ASN A 91 0.03 -24.48 9.33
C ASN A 91 -1.20 -23.63 9.00
N LEU A 92 -1.93 -23.92 7.92
CA LEU A 92 -3.14 -23.17 7.54
C LEU A 92 -4.28 -23.37 8.55
N ILE A 93 -4.54 -24.61 8.96
CA ILE A 93 -5.53 -25.00 9.96
C ILE A 93 -5.06 -24.66 11.36
N GLY A 94 -3.79 -24.94 11.68
CA GLY A 94 -3.17 -24.55 12.94
C GLY A 94 -3.26 -23.04 13.16
N GLY A 95 -2.89 -22.25 12.15
CA GLY A 95 -3.07 -20.80 12.16
C GLY A 95 -4.53 -20.40 12.33
N LEU A 96 -5.49 -21.05 11.65
CA LEU A 96 -6.91 -20.73 11.85
C LEU A 96 -7.39 -21.06 13.28
N VAL A 97 -6.90 -22.15 13.87
CA VAL A 97 -7.16 -22.51 15.28
C VAL A 97 -6.58 -21.45 16.21
N ASP A 98 -5.33 -21.04 16.01
CA ASP A 98 -4.70 -19.95 16.78
C ASP A 98 -5.51 -18.66 16.64
N ALA A 99 -5.99 -18.34 15.43
CA ALA A 99 -6.82 -17.16 15.18
C ALA A 99 -8.18 -17.20 15.91
N HIS A 100 -8.80 -18.35 16.12
CA HIS A 100 -10.12 -18.45 16.77
C HIS A 100 -10.05 -18.72 18.27
N PHE A 101 -9.11 -19.55 18.68
CA PHE A 101 -9.04 -20.14 20.02
C PHE A 101 -7.76 -19.80 20.77
N GLY A 102 -6.73 -19.35 20.06
CA GLY A 102 -5.56 -18.78 20.70
C GLY A 102 -6.05 -17.69 21.65
N ALA A 103 -5.66 -17.83 22.92
CA ALA A 103 -5.64 -16.68 23.79
C ALA A 103 -4.85 -15.65 22.99
N ALA A 104 -5.49 -14.53 22.61
CA ALA A 104 -4.71 -13.37 22.29
C ALA A 104 -3.96 -13.14 23.58
N ALA A 105 -2.73 -13.62 23.67
CA ALA A 105 -1.85 -13.05 24.63
C ALA A 105 -2.03 -11.54 24.44
N PHE A 106 -2.35 -10.85 25.53
CA PHE A 106 -2.34 -9.41 25.64
C PHE A 106 -3.70 -8.69 25.41
N THR A 107 -4.68 -8.88 26.29
CA THR A 107 -5.50 -7.70 26.68
C THR A 107 -4.61 -6.67 27.39
N SER A 108 -3.67 -7.12 28.24
CA SER A 108 -2.75 -6.25 28.98
C SER A 108 -1.61 -5.63 28.16
N ASN A 109 -1.01 -6.36 27.21
CA ASN A 109 0.15 -5.82 26.47
C ASN A 109 -0.19 -5.19 25.10
N LEU A 110 -1.41 -5.37 24.56
CA LEU A 110 -1.96 -4.53 23.48
C LEU A 110 -2.43 -3.16 24.01
N GLU A 111 -2.40 -2.94 25.32
CA GLU A 111 -2.81 -1.70 26.00
C GLU A 111 -1.62 -1.00 26.72
N GLY A 112 -0.38 -1.47 26.52
CA GLY A 112 0.82 -1.01 27.26
C GLY A 112 2.11 -0.88 26.45
N GLU A 113 3.26 -1.28 27.01
CA GLU A 113 4.59 -1.13 26.37
C GLU A 113 4.70 -1.83 25.01
N VAL A 114 3.97 -2.92 24.78
CA VAL A 114 4.00 -3.59 23.48
C VAL A 114 3.21 -2.82 22.43
N LEU A 115 2.10 -2.15 22.78
CA LEU A 115 1.46 -1.19 21.87
C LEU A 115 2.41 -0.03 21.55
N GLN A 116 3.13 0.51 22.53
CA GLN A 116 4.10 1.58 22.29
C GLN A 116 5.29 1.12 21.43
N ARG A 117 5.80 -0.09 21.69
CA ARG A 117 6.83 -0.73 20.87
C ARG A 117 6.33 -0.98 19.45
N GLN A 118 5.10 -1.46 19.29
CA GLN A 118 4.45 -1.61 17.99
C GLN A 118 4.27 -0.27 17.30
N LEU A 119 3.81 0.77 17.96
CA LEU A 119 3.67 2.10 17.38
C LEU A 119 5.02 2.66 16.90
N LYS A 120 6.08 2.43 17.66
CA LYS A 120 7.45 2.78 17.27
C LYS A 120 7.91 1.94 16.08
N ASP A 121 7.65 0.64 16.11
CA ASP A 121 8.15 -0.30 15.11
C ASP A 121 7.33 -0.25 13.80
N TRP A 122 6.04 0.05 13.88
CA TRP A 122 5.15 0.30 12.76
C TRP A 122 5.42 1.65 12.09
N ASN A 123 6.13 2.54 12.78
CA ASN A 123 6.71 3.74 12.18
C ASN A 123 8.13 3.53 11.67
N ARG A 124 8.69 2.31 11.70
CA ARG A 124 9.93 2.01 10.96
C ARG A 124 9.65 2.28 9.48
N GLY A 125 10.32 3.29 8.94
CA GLY A 125 10.32 3.57 7.51
C GLY A 125 10.68 2.28 6.79
N TYR A 126 9.97 1.97 5.70
CA TYR A 126 10.18 0.80 4.83
C TYR A 126 9.37 -0.48 5.12
N ALA A 127 8.85 -0.74 6.33
CA ALA A 127 8.07 -1.97 6.60
C ALA A 127 6.71 -1.69 7.27
N VAL A 128 5.66 -2.43 6.87
CA VAL A 128 4.34 -2.48 7.51
C VAL A 128 4.37 -3.51 8.62
N GLY A 129 3.98 -3.12 9.83
CA GLY A 129 3.67 -4.09 10.86
C GLY A 129 2.26 -4.67 10.67
N LEU A 130 2.20 -5.98 10.50
CA LEU A 130 0.99 -6.75 10.22
C LEU A 130 0.34 -7.36 11.46
N GLY A 131 0.93 -7.16 12.65
CA GLY A 131 0.37 -7.56 13.94
C GLY A 131 1.33 -8.40 14.77
N LEU A 132 0.83 -8.93 15.89
CA LEU A 132 1.54 -9.94 16.70
C LEU A 132 1.16 -11.33 16.26
N ASP A 133 2.14 -12.22 16.15
CA ASP A 133 1.87 -13.65 16.05
C ASP A 133 1.12 -14.11 17.31
N MET A 134 -0.05 -14.70 17.13
CA MET A 134 -0.89 -15.18 18.23
C MET A 134 -0.29 -16.40 18.94
N ALA A 135 0.56 -17.17 18.26
CA ALA A 135 1.29 -18.28 18.88
C ALA A 135 2.55 -17.80 19.60
N ARG A 136 3.16 -16.69 19.15
CA ARG A 136 4.36 -16.06 19.73
C ARG A 136 4.17 -14.55 19.92
N PRO A 137 3.55 -14.14 21.03
CA PRO A 137 3.08 -12.76 21.23
C PRO A 137 4.17 -11.69 21.34
N ASP A 138 5.40 -12.12 21.58
CA ASP A 138 6.62 -11.31 21.55
C ASP A 138 7.13 -11.07 20.12
N ASN A 139 6.65 -11.85 19.15
CA ASN A 139 7.00 -11.76 17.74
C ASN A 139 6.01 -10.85 16.98
N SER A 140 6.52 -9.73 16.49
CA SER A 140 5.78 -8.83 15.58
C SER A 140 6.08 -9.20 14.14
N ILE A 141 5.03 -9.39 13.34
CA ILE A 141 5.16 -9.68 11.92
C ILE A 141 5.27 -8.37 11.14
N PHE A 142 6.32 -8.26 10.33
CA PHE A 142 6.55 -7.13 9.42
C PHE A 142 6.68 -7.61 7.98
N ALA A 143 6.27 -6.77 7.03
CA ALA A 143 6.46 -6.96 5.59
C ALA A 143 6.49 -5.60 4.91
N THR A 144 7.21 -5.43 3.80
CA THR A 144 7.09 -4.22 2.97
C THR A 144 5.75 -4.18 2.25
N ALA A 145 5.18 -5.33 1.90
CA ALA A 145 3.83 -5.41 1.35
C ALA A 145 3.07 -6.64 1.85
N CYS A 146 1.76 -6.49 2.00
CA CYS A 146 0.84 -7.57 2.33
C CYS A 146 -0.33 -7.55 1.36
N HIS A 147 -0.51 -8.66 0.64
CA HIS A 147 -1.48 -8.80 -0.44
C HIS A 147 -2.42 -9.98 -0.16
N VAL A 148 -3.62 -9.96 -0.71
CA VAL A 148 -4.49 -11.15 -0.65
C VAL A 148 -3.77 -12.32 -1.35
N TRP A 149 -3.82 -13.50 -0.74
CA TRP A 149 -3.33 -14.73 -1.38
C TRP A 149 -3.90 -14.88 -2.79
N PRO A 150 -3.08 -15.17 -3.83
CA PRO A 150 -3.55 -15.19 -5.22
C PRO A 150 -4.76 -16.10 -5.44
N GLY A 151 -4.83 -17.25 -4.76
CA GLY A 151 -5.95 -18.18 -4.85
C GLY A 151 -7.28 -17.67 -4.26
N ALA A 152 -7.23 -16.64 -3.40
CA ALA A 152 -8.42 -16.08 -2.75
C ALA A 152 -9.02 -14.86 -3.46
N ARG A 153 -8.29 -14.24 -4.41
CA ARG A 153 -8.65 -12.94 -5.03
C ARG A 153 -10.10 -12.81 -5.49
N ASN A 154 -10.66 -13.86 -6.06
CA ASN A 154 -11.99 -13.84 -6.68
C ASN A 154 -13.09 -14.48 -5.82
N ILE A 155 -12.78 -14.91 -4.60
CA ILE A 155 -13.69 -15.67 -3.75
C ILE A 155 -13.89 -15.04 -2.36
N LEU A 156 -13.21 -13.92 -2.07
CA LEU A 156 -13.38 -13.16 -0.83
C LEU A 156 -14.83 -12.66 -0.70
N ARG A 157 -15.36 -12.72 0.53
CA ARG A 157 -16.68 -12.18 0.84
C ARG A 157 -16.57 -10.66 1.05
N PRO A 158 -17.64 -9.89 0.83
CA PRO A 158 -17.65 -8.46 1.14
C PRO A 158 -17.26 -8.15 2.59
N ASP A 159 -17.63 -9.01 3.54
CA ASP A 159 -17.24 -8.89 4.95
C ASP A 159 -15.73 -9.01 5.16
N ASP A 160 -15.09 -10.00 4.52
CA ASP A 160 -13.65 -10.20 4.60
C ASP A 160 -12.88 -8.96 4.10
N LEU A 161 -13.36 -8.35 3.02
CA LEU A 161 -12.79 -7.11 2.48
C LEU A 161 -13.03 -5.92 3.42
N ARG A 162 -14.21 -5.82 4.04
CA ARG A 162 -14.49 -4.78 5.03
C ARG A 162 -13.58 -4.89 6.25
N ASP A 163 -13.37 -6.10 6.75
CA ASP A 163 -12.50 -6.34 7.90
C ASP A 163 -11.04 -6.03 7.58
N PHE A 164 -10.56 -6.45 6.39
CA PHE A 164 -9.23 -6.06 5.93
C PHE A 164 -9.07 -4.55 5.80
N VAL A 165 -10.05 -3.85 5.22
CA VAL A 165 -10.02 -2.38 5.10
C VAL A 165 -10.02 -1.70 6.47
N GLN A 166 -10.75 -2.22 7.46
CA GLN A 166 -10.69 -1.71 8.84
C GLN A 166 -9.27 -1.84 9.42
N VAL A 167 -8.62 -2.99 9.19
CA VAL A 167 -7.21 -3.20 9.59
C VAL A 167 -6.29 -2.21 8.87
N ALA A 168 -6.37 -2.09 7.55
CA ALA A 168 -5.55 -1.19 6.76
C ALA A 168 -5.74 0.28 7.16
N THR A 169 -6.97 0.67 7.51
CA THR A 169 -7.30 2.01 8.03
C THR A 169 -6.55 2.30 9.33
N ARG A 170 -6.48 1.35 10.26
CA ARG A 170 -5.73 1.52 11.52
C ARG A 170 -4.25 1.67 11.26
N ILE A 171 -3.66 0.81 10.42
CA ILE A 171 -2.24 0.93 10.04
C ILE A 171 -1.97 2.31 9.43
N ALA A 172 -2.80 2.74 8.48
CA ALA A 172 -2.70 4.05 7.85
C ALA A 172 -2.81 5.22 8.84
N ALA A 173 -3.62 5.06 9.90
CA ALA A 173 -3.74 6.07 10.94
C ALA A 173 -2.43 6.28 11.72
N TYR A 174 -1.65 5.22 11.97
CA TYR A 174 -0.37 5.32 12.71
C TYR A 174 0.81 5.81 11.88
N ARG A 175 0.73 5.67 10.56
CA ARG A 175 1.84 6.05 9.69
C ARG A 175 2.06 7.55 9.71
N LYS A 176 3.31 7.91 9.98
CA LYS A 176 3.90 9.23 9.78
C LYS A 176 4.46 9.45 8.38
N THR A 177 3.83 8.80 7.39
CA THR A 177 4.15 9.02 5.99
C THR A 177 2.88 9.27 5.18
N ALA A 178 3.05 9.72 3.94
CA ALA A 178 1.92 9.89 3.02
C ALA A 178 1.19 8.55 2.83
N VAL A 179 -0.14 8.59 2.96
CA VAL A 179 -1.03 7.44 2.73
C VAL A 179 -1.78 7.66 1.43
N LEU A 180 -1.66 6.74 0.50
CA LEU A 180 -2.26 6.81 -0.82
C LEU A 180 -3.37 5.77 -0.97
N ALA A 181 -4.47 6.17 -1.59
CA ALA A 181 -5.52 5.28 -2.05
C ALA A 181 -5.95 5.69 -3.46
N ARG A 182 -6.17 4.70 -4.33
CA ARG A 182 -6.68 4.96 -5.68
C ARG A 182 -8.12 5.42 -5.59
N ALA A 183 -8.47 6.45 -6.33
CA ALA A 183 -9.81 7.00 -6.32
C ALA A 183 -10.87 5.97 -6.78
N SER A 184 -10.54 5.12 -7.75
CA SER A 184 -11.40 4.00 -8.17
C SER A 184 -11.73 3.06 -7.01
N ASP A 185 -10.75 2.74 -6.16
CA ASP A 185 -10.95 1.83 -5.03
C ASP A 185 -11.80 2.47 -3.93
N VAL A 186 -11.69 3.79 -3.74
CA VAL A 186 -12.49 4.58 -2.80
C VAL A 186 -13.95 4.70 -3.27
N GLU A 187 -14.15 4.88 -4.58
CA GLU A 187 -15.46 5.05 -5.21
C GLU A 187 -16.25 3.73 -5.31
N SER A 188 -15.58 2.61 -5.59
CA SER A 188 -16.23 1.31 -5.79
C SER A 188 -16.35 0.42 -4.53
N SER A 189 -16.06 0.97 -3.33
CA SER A 189 -16.19 0.44 -1.95
C SER A 189 -15.93 -1.07 -1.73
N PRO A 190 -14.88 -1.40 -0.94
CA PRO A 190 -14.97 -1.29 0.51
C PRO A 190 -14.20 -0.12 1.15
N LEU A 191 -13.40 0.63 0.38
CA LEU A 191 -12.66 1.81 0.86
C LEU A 191 -13.49 3.11 0.92
N SER A 192 -14.82 3.01 0.86
CA SER A 192 -15.69 4.18 1.05
C SER A 192 -15.42 4.82 2.42
N ASN A 193 -15.37 6.15 2.43
CA ASN A 193 -15.02 6.97 3.60
C ASN A 193 -13.64 6.68 4.22
N PHE A 194 -12.72 6.00 3.52
CA PHE A 194 -11.39 5.65 4.03
C PHE A 194 -10.67 6.84 4.65
N ALA A 195 -10.60 7.97 3.94
CA ALA A 195 -9.92 9.16 4.45
C ALA A 195 -10.56 9.72 5.74
N ALA A 196 -11.89 9.68 5.85
CA ALA A 196 -12.60 10.08 7.06
C ALA A 196 -12.35 9.10 8.22
N LYS A 197 -12.30 7.79 7.94
CA LYS A 197 -12.00 6.75 8.94
C LYS A 197 -10.55 6.86 9.45
N VAL A 198 -9.58 7.07 8.57
CA VAL A 198 -8.17 7.31 8.96
C VAL A 198 -8.07 8.56 9.84
N ARG A 199 -8.77 9.64 9.47
CA ARG A 199 -8.82 10.88 10.27
C ARG A 199 -9.45 10.66 11.64
N GLY A 200 -10.60 9.98 11.70
CA GLY A 200 -11.27 9.63 12.95
C GLY A 200 -10.37 8.80 13.86
N ALA A 201 -9.70 7.77 13.31
CA ALA A 201 -8.76 6.95 14.04
C ALA A 201 -7.58 7.77 14.58
N ARG A 202 -6.99 8.67 13.77
CA ARG A 202 -5.93 9.58 14.24
C ARG A 202 -6.38 10.46 15.41
N ASN A 203 -7.56 11.08 15.29
CA ASN A 203 -8.11 11.96 16.33
C ASN A 203 -8.40 11.22 17.64
N SER A 204 -8.89 9.99 17.57
CA SER A 204 -9.18 9.18 18.77
C SER A 204 -7.94 8.74 19.55
N TRP A 205 -6.75 8.85 18.96
CA TRP A 205 -5.50 8.34 19.54
C TRP A 205 -4.66 9.41 20.25
N GLU A 206 -5.20 10.62 20.44
CA GLU A 206 -4.47 11.78 21.00
C GLU A 206 -3.10 12.03 20.30
N LEU A 207 -2.91 11.52 19.09
CA LEU A 207 -1.74 11.76 18.24
C LEU A 207 -1.80 13.21 17.78
N ASP A 208 -1.26 14.12 18.58
CA ASP A 208 -1.29 15.57 18.41
C ASP A 208 -2.68 16.14 18.11
N ALA A 209 -3.44 16.44 19.18
CA ALA A 209 -4.72 17.15 19.13
C ALA A 209 -4.71 18.51 18.36
N GLY A 210 -3.55 18.97 17.88
CA GLY A 210 -3.38 20.19 17.08
C GLY A 210 -3.35 19.98 15.56
N ALA A 211 -3.19 18.76 15.03
CA ALA A 211 -2.97 18.57 13.60
C ALA A 211 -4.22 18.02 12.90
N ASN A 212 -5.25 18.85 12.73
CA ASN A 212 -6.36 18.58 11.82
C ASN A 212 -5.85 18.61 10.36
N ARG A 213 -5.10 17.57 9.96
CA ARG A 213 -4.42 17.53 8.67
C ARG A 213 -5.41 17.08 7.59
N PRO A 214 -5.57 17.88 6.52
CA PRO A 214 -6.62 17.65 5.54
C PRO A 214 -6.33 16.44 4.66
N THR A 215 -7.40 15.78 4.24
CA THR A 215 -7.38 14.90 3.06
C THR A 215 -7.08 15.74 1.82
N VAL A 216 -6.23 15.23 0.95
CA VAL A 216 -5.86 15.88 -0.31
C VAL A 216 -6.18 14.97 -1.49
N CYS A 217 -6.47 15.59 -2.62
CA CYS A 217 -6.83 14.88 -3.85
C CYS A 217 -5.85 15.24 -4.96
N ALA A 218 -5.28 14.23 -5.61
CA ALA A 218 -4.40 14.39 -6.76
C ALA A 218 -5.08 13.89 -8.04
N GLY A 219 -4.93 14.64 -9.13
CA GLY A 219 -5.60 14.39 -10.41
C GLY A 219 -6.76 15.34 -10.69
N VAL A 220 -7.12 15.47 -11.97
CA VAL A 220 -8.14 16.38 -12.49
C VAL A 220 -9.54 15.85 -12.21
N GLY A 221 -10.47 16.76 -11.86
CA GLY A 221 -11.87 16.43 -11.60
C GLY A 221 -12.11 15.69 -10.27
N ARG A 222 -11.03 15.38 -9.52
CA ARG A 222 -11.08 14.79 -8.18
C ARG A 222 -11.37 15.88 -7.14
N THR A 223 -12.52 16.53 -7.28
CA THR A 223 -13.13 17.37 -6.24
C THR A 223 -14.30 16.61 -5.65
N ASN A 224 -14.02 15.61 -4.82
CA ASN A 224 -15.04 15.24 -3.85
C ASN A 224 -15.21 16.43 -2.88
N SER A 225 -16.36 16.58 -2.26
CA SER A 225 -16.67 17.69 -1.34
C SER A 225 -15.82 17.73 -0.05
N SER A 226 -14.74 16.93 0.05
CA SER A 226 -14.00 16.70 1.29
C SER A 226 -12.46 16.82 1.21
N GLY A 227 -11.88 17.00 0.01
CA GLY A 227 -10.43 17.04 -0.18
C GLY A 227 -9.93 18.31 -0.88
N VAL A 228 -8.75 18.79 -0.50
CA VAL A 228 -8.08 19.92 -1.17
C VAL A 228 -7.31 19.43 -2.39
N PRO A 229 -7.47 20.03 -3.57
CA PRO A 229 -6.70 19.66 -4.76
C PRO A 229 -5.20 19.94 -4.58
N ILE A 230 -4.36 18.96 -4.95
CA ILE A 230 -2.90 19.09 -4.94
C ILE A 230 -2.29 18.76 -6.31
N ALA A 231 -1.37 19.62 -6.75
CA ALA A 231 -0.54 19.37 -7.91
C ALA A 231 0.78 18.74 -7.46
N ILE A 232 1.14 17.59 -8.03
CA ILE A 232 2.41 16.91 -7.77
C ILE A 232 3.41 17.34 -8.83
N ASP A 233 4.58 17.83 -8.41
CA ASP A 233 5.74 17.92 -9.29
C ASP A 233 6.55 16.63 -9.17
N PRO A 234 6.56 15.77 -10.20
CA PRO A 234 7.25 14.50 -10.14
C PRO A 234 8.79 14.61 -10.18
N LEU A 235 9.32 15.78 -10.54
CA LEU A 235 10.76 15.98 -10.76
C LEU A 235 11.42 16.72 -9.58
N GLY A 236 10.62 17.26 -8.65
CA GLY A 236 11.10 18.09 -7.54
C GLY A 236 12.14 17.41 -6.66
N SER A 237 11.94 16.12 -6.39
CA SER A 237 12.80 15.31 -5.51
C SER A 237 14.02 14.71 -6.20
N VAL A 238 14.10 14.72 -7.53
CA VAL A 238 15.16 14.02 -8.27
C VAL A 238 16.47 14.78 -8.22
N GLN A 239 17.55 14.11 -7.84
CA GLN A 239 18.91 14.67 -7.78
C GLN A 239 19.93 13.83 -8.54
N LEU A 240 19.69 12.53 -8.69
CA LEU A 240 20.63 11.59 -9.29
C LEU A 240 20.11 10.99 -10.60
N PHE A 241 21.03 10.62 -11.48
CA PHE A 241 20.68 9.94 -12.74
C PHE A 241 19.98 8.60 -12.50
N ASP A 242 20.44 7.82 -11.52
CA ASP A 242 19.83 6.54 -11.19
C ASP A 242 18.38 6.71 -10.69
N GLU A 243 18.09 7.74 -9.89
CA GLU A 243 16.71 8.08 -9.50
C GLU A 243 15.84 8.40 -10.72
N ALA A 244 16.33 9.29 -11.60
CA ALA A 244 15.65 9.66 -12.84
C ALA A 244 15.40 8.44 -13.74
N TRP A 245 16.37 7.54 -13.84
CA TRP A 245 16.28 6.31 -14.64
C TRP A 245 15.26 5.33 -14.07
N ARG A 246 15.23 5.16 -12.75
CA ARG A 246 14.22 4.31 -12.12
C ARG A 246 12.81 4.87 -12.28
N ILE A 247 12.63 6.20 -12.20
CA ILE A 247 11.35 6.87 -12.49
C ILE A 247 10.93 6.62 -13.94
N ALA A 248 11.85 6.80 -14.88
CA ALA A 248 11.59 6.51 -16.29
C ALA A 248 11.09 5.08 -16.50
N ARG A 249 11.71 4.10 -15.83
CA ARG A 249 11.25 2.70 -15.85
C ARG A 249 9.84 2.54 -15.26
N VAL A 250 9.55 3.18 -14.13
CA VAL A 250 8.24 3.11 -13.45
C VAL A 250 7.13 3.70 -14.31
N TRP A 251 7.40 4.79 -15.03
CA TRP A 251 6.46 5.38 -15.98
C TRP A 251 6.25 4.56 -17.24
N GLY A 252 6.85 3.37 -17.31
CA GLY A 252 6.69 2.46 -18.43
C GLY A 252 7.48 2.89 -19.65
N ALA A 253 8.55 3.68 -19.49
CA ALA A 253 9.37 4.06 -20.64
C ALA A 253 9.98 2.84 -21.31
N ASP A 254 9.89 2.82 -22.64
CA ASP A 254 10.48 1.77 -23.48
C ASP A 254 11.97 1.60 -23.13
N PRO A 255 12.53 0.38 -23.11
CA PRO A 255 13.92 0.16 -22.72
C PRO A 255 14.93 1.06 -23.44
N THR A 256 14.66 1.40 -24.71
CA THR A 256 15.48 2.28 -25.55
C THR A 256 15.33 3.76 -25.22
N GLU A 257 14.25 4.17 -24.56
CA GLU A 257 13.93 5.57 -24.22
C GLU A 257 14.26 5.93 -22.77
N ARG A 258 14.44 4.94 -21.87
CA ARG A 258 14.68 5.16 -20.44
C ARG A 258 15.85 6.09 -20.16
N THR A 259 16.97 5.89 -20.84
CA THR A 259 18.17 6.73 -20.67
C THR A 259 17.91 8.16 -21.15
N ALA A 260 17.23 8.35 -22.28
CA ALA A 260 16.88 9.67 -22.80
C ALA A 260 15.92 10.41 -21.86
N LEU A 261 14.92 9.71 -21.32
CA LEU A 261 13.99 10.28 -20.33
C LEU A 261 14.68 10.62 -19.00
N ALA A 262 15.59 9.77 -18.52
CA ALA A 262 16.36 10.03 -17.31
C ALA A 262 17.20 11.32 -17.45
N TRP A 263 17.88 11.49 -18.59
CA TRP A 263 18.58 12.73 -18.92
C TRP A 263 17.61 13.91 -18.99
N ALA A 264 16.44 13.76 -19.63
CA ALA A 264 15.46 14.83 -19.69
C ALA A 264 15.01 15.31 -18.30
N ILE A 265 14.72 14.39 -17.39
CA ILE A 265 14.32 14.69 -16.00
C ILE A 265 15.40 15.52 -15.30
N LEU A 266 16.66 15.09 -15.39
CA LEU A 266 17.78 15.80 -14.76
C LEU A 266 18.03 17.18 -15.38
N LEU A 267 18.00 17.29 -16.70
CA LEU A 267 18.24 18.57 -17.39
C LEU A 267 17.13 19.57 -17.07
N VAL A 268 15.87 19.14 -17.05
CA VAL A 268 14.75 19.97 -16.61
C VAL A 268 14.96 20.44 -15.17
N ARG A 269 15.38 19.54 -14.27
CA ARG A 269 15.62 19.87 -12.87
C ARG A 269 16.76 20.87 -12.72
N PHE A 270 17.86 20.66 -13.43
CA PHE A 270 19.02 21.54 -13.46
C PHE A 270 18.64 22.93 -13.98
N ASP A 271 17.98 23.02 -15.14
CA ASP A 271 17.60 24.29 -15.76
C ASP A 271 16.61 25.05 -14.85
N ALA A 272 15.68 24.34 -14.20
CA ALA A 272 14.76 24.94 -13.22
C ALA A 272 15.46 25.49 -11.97
N LEU A 273 16.52 24.83 -11.48
CA LEU A 273 17.31 25.30 -10.34
C LEU A 273 18.15 26.54 -10.68
N ASN A 274 18.64 26.61 -11.92
CA ASN A 274 19.48 27.72 -12.39
C ASN A 274 18.68 28.90 -12.98
N SER A 275 17.38 28.71 -13.23
CA SER A 275 16.51 29.76 -13.73
C SER A 275 16.12 30.75 -12.62
N ALA A 276 16.85 31.85 -12.56
CA ALA A 276 16.63 32.95 -11.63
C ALA A 276 15.52 33.91 -12.11
N GLU A 277 14.27 33.45 -12.23
CA GLU A 277 13.22 34.38 -12.69
C GLU A 277 12.65 35.29 -11.58
N THR A 278 12.88 35.01 -10.28
CA THR A 278 12.63 36.01 -9.21
C THR A 278 13.27 35.58 -7.88
N PRO A 279 13.93 36.47 -7.11
CA PRO A 279 14.24 36.21 -5.71
C PRO A 279 12.95 35.87 -4.95
N GLY A 280 12.80 34.61 -4.51
CA GLY A 280 11.74 34.17 -3.61
C GLY A 280 10.64 33.27 -4.18
N LYS A 281 10.61 32.93 -5.48
CA LYS A 281 9.64 31.95 -6.03
C LYS A 281 10.20 31.14 -7.22
N PRO A 282 11.05 30.13 -6.99
CA PRO A 282 11.50 29.24 -8.07
C PRO A 282 10.29 28.58 -8.76
N LEU A 283 10.32 28.51 -10.10
CA LEU A 283 9.37 27.70 -10.86
C LEU A 283 9.58 26.24 -10.50
N THR A 284 8.48 25.50 -10.41
CA THR A 284 8.54 24.05 -10.20
C THR A 284 9.12 23.39 -11.46
N PRO A 285 10.05 22.43 -11.33
CA PRO A 285 10.65 21.73 -12.47
C PRO A 285 9.67 21.32 -13.58
N ILE A 286 8.49 20.79 -13.23
CA ILE A 286 7.51 20.39 -14.25
C ILE A 286 6.93 21.56 -15.05
N ARG A 287 6.87 22.77 -14.47
CA ARG A 287 6.52 23.99 -15.22
C ARG A 287 7.67 24.44 -16.11
N HIS A 288 8.90 24.27 -15.62
CA HIS A 288 10.09 24.61 -16.37
C HIS A 288 10.27 23.73 -17.60
N TRP A 289 9.90 22.45 -17.49
CA TRP A 289 9.84 21.54 -18.63
C TRP A 289 9.06 22.11 -19.82
N ALA A 290 7.91 22.76 -19.59
CA ALA A 290 7.12 23.32 -20.69
C ALA A 290 7.84 24.45 -21.45
N LEU A 291 8.73 25.20 -20.78
CA LEU A 291 9.58 26.21 -21.42
C LEU A 291 10.67 25.57 -22.28
N LEU A 292 11.28 24.49 -21.78
CA LEU A 292 12.26 23.71 -22.53
C LEU A 292 11.63 22.97 -23.72
N ASP A 293 10.45 22.38 -23.54
CA ASP A 293 9.72 21.68 -24.59
C ASP A 293 9.36 22.61 -25.76
N ALA A 294 9.03 23.88 -25.47
CA ALA A 294 8.75 24.91 -26.47
C ALA A 294 9.98 25.31 -27.30
N GLN A 295 11.20 25.16 -26.76
CA GLN A 295 12.45 25.38 -27.48
C GLN A 295 12.87 24.18 -28.34
N GLY A 296 12.21 23.02 -28.19
CA GLY A 296 12.55 21.83 -28.96
C GLY A 296 13.88 21.19 -28.56
N PRO A 297 14.49 20.40 -29.46
CA PRO A 297 15.81 19.80 -29.26
C PRO A 297 16.91 20.82 -28.92
N ASP A 298 16.84 22.03 -29.48
CA ASP A 298 17.82 23.10 -29.24
C ASP A 298 17.86 23.53 -27.77
N GLY A 299 16.71 23.55 -27.10
CA GLY A 299 16.62 23.86 -25.66
C GLY A 299 17.37 22.82 -24.82
N TYR A 300 17.20 21.54 -25.12
CA TYR A 300 17.91 20.46 -24.42
C TYR A 300 19.40 20.46 -24.74
N GLN A 301 19.78 20.74 -25.98
CA GLN A 301 21.19 20.85 -26.37
C GLN A 301 21.89 21.98 -25.62
N ARG A 302 21.23 23.14 -25.47
CA ARG A 302 21.74 24.26 -24.66
C ARG A 302 22.00 23.81 -23.21
N VAL A 303 21.00 23.24 -22.55
CA VAL A 303 21.13 22.83 -21.14
C VAL A 303 22.19 21.75 -20.96
N LEU A 304 22.32 20.81 -21.90
CA LEU A 304 23.40 19.82 -21.90
C LEU A 304 24.79 20.47 -21.89
N THR A 305 25.00 21.45 -22.77
CA THR A 305 26.26 22.19 -22.86
C THR A 305 26.54 23.03 -21.61
N GLU A 306 25.51 23.63 -21.01
CA GLU A 306 25.63 24.40 -19.75
C GLU A 306 25.92 23.49 -18.55
N ALA A 307 25.23 22.36 -18.44
CA ALA A 307 25.37 21.42 -17.32
C ALA A 307 26.69 20.64 -17.36
N ASN A 308 27.22 20.39 -18.56
CA ASN A 308 28.52 19.74 -18.73
C ASN A 308 29.27 20.34 -19.93
N PRO A 309 30.12 21.37 -19.70
CA PRO A 309 30.86 22.04 -20.76
C PRO A 309 31.87 21.13 -21.49
N ASN A 310 32.30 20.03 -20.86
CA ASN A 310 33.25 19.06 -21.42
C ASN A 310 32.65 17.65 -21.35
N PRO A 311 31.62 17.34 -22.15
CA PRO A 311 30.93 16.05 -22.06
C PRO A 311 31.82 14.92 -22.57
N GLU A 312 31.86 13.80 -21.83
CA GLU A 312 32.42 12.56 -22.37
C GLU A 312 31.57 12.11 -23.58
N PRO A 313 32.20 11.83 -24.75
CA PRO A 313 31.47 11.39 -25.92
C PRO A 313 30.62 10.15 -25.62
N GLY A 314 29.31 10.25 -25.86
CA GLY A 314 28.36 9.14 -25.66
C GLY A 314 27.76 9.03 -24.26
N ALA A 315 28.11 9.91 -23.32
CA ALA A 315 27.52 9.90 -21.96
C ALA A 315 26.03 10.30 -21.96
N ALA A 316 25.65 11.25 -22.81
CA ALA A 316 24.26 11.68 -23.00
C ALA A 316 23.74 11.29 -24.40
N PRO A 317 22.48 10.85 -24.52
CA PRO A 317 21.84 10.69 -25.83
C PRO A 317 21.75 12.02 -26.58
N PRO A 318 21.58 11.97 -27.92
CA PRO A 318 21.23 13.12 -28.73
C PRO A 318 20.03 13.92 -28.18
N ALA A 319 20.09 15.24 -28.27
CA ALA A 319 19.09 16.15 -27.70
C ALA A 319 17.68 15.96 -28.27
N ASP A 320 17.55 15.53 -29.52
CA ASP A 320 16.29 15.19 -30.17
C ASP A 320 15.62 13.96 -29.53
N LEU A 321 16.41 12.93 -29.16
CA LEU A 321 15.90 11.76 -28.44
C LEU A 321 15.48 12.12 -27.02
N ILE A 322 16.25 12.98 -26.34
CA ILE A 322 15.92 13.47 -25.00
C ILE A 322 14.59 14.26 -25.04
N TRP A 323 14.46 15.19 -25.98
CA TRP A 323 13.24 15.99 -26.16
C TRP A 323 12.03 15.12 -26.51
N SER A 324 12.18 14.18 -27.44
CA SER A 324 11.10 13.27 -27.84
C SER A 324 10.61 12.42 -26.66
N ALA A 325 11.54 11.86 -25.88
CA ALA A 325 11.20 11.11 -24.68
C ALA A 325 10.51 12.02 -23.63
N ALA A 326 11.08 13.20 -23.37
CA ALA A 326 10.49 14.16 -22.43
C ALA A 326 9.04 14.50 -22.79
N ARG A 327 8.78 14.81 -24.06
CA ARG A 327 7.44 15.15 -24.54
C ARG A 327 6.45 14.00 -24.41
N LYS A 328 6.87 12.77 -24.73
CA LYS A 328 6.03 11.57 -24.61
C LYS A 328 5.59 11.32 -23.17
N TYR A 329 6.48 11.44 -22.19
CA TYR A 329 6.18 11.03 -20.80
C TYR A 329 5.83 12.18 -19.84
N LEU A 330 6.39 13.39 -20.01
CA LEU A 330 6.16 14.53 -19.09
C LEU A 330 4.90 15.34 -19.43
N SER A 331 4.39 15.26 -20.66
CA SER A 331 3.20 16.01 -21.09
C SER A 331 1.96 15.68 -20.26
N GLY A 332 1.74 14.40 -19.93
CA GLY A 332 0.64 13.96 -19.07
C GLY A 332 0.75 14.54 -17.65
N TRP A 333 1.94 14.47 -17.05
CA TRP A 333 2.21 15.04 -15.73
C TRP A 333 2.03 16.57 -15.70
N HIS A 334 2.55 17.27 -16.70
CA HIS A 334 2.38 18.72 -16.82
C HIS A 334 0.92 19.12 -17.02
N SER A 335 0.17 18.40 -17.85
CA SER A 335 -1.26 18.68 -18.09
C SER A 335 -2.07 18.57 -16.79
N ASN A 336 -1.83 17.50 -16.02
CA ASN A 336 -2.43 17.34 -14.69
C ASN A 336 -2.01 18.46 -13.74
N TYR A 337 -0.70 18.78 -13.70
CA TYR A 337 -0.18 19.85 -12.86
C TYR A 337 -0.88 21.18 -13.14
N VAL A 338 -1.02 21.58 -14.41
CA VAL A 338 -1.67 22.83 -14.80
C VAL A 338 -3.15 22.82 -14.43
N ALA A 339 -3.86 21.74 -14.76
CA ALA A 339 -5.29 21.61 -14.52
C ALA A 339 -5.65 21.62 -13.03
N VAL A 340 -4.76 21.13 -12.15
CA VAL A 340 -4.97 21.17 -10.70
C VAL A 340 -4.49 22.50 -10.08
N THR A 341 -3.46 23.13 -10.65
CA THR A 341 -2.87 24.35 -10.09
C THR A 341 -3.70 25.60 -10.42
N TYR A 342 -4.28 25.68 -11.61
CA TYR A 342 -4.88 26.91 -12.14
C TYR A 342 -6.37 26.75 -12.44
N ASP A 343 -7.15 27.76 -12.04
CA ASP A 343 -8.45 28.08 -12.64
C ASP A 343 -8.20 29.05 -13.79
N LEU A 344 -8.56 28.64 -15.01
CA LEU A 344 -8.37 29.43 -16.23
C LEU A 344 -9.74 29.88 -16.73
N ARG A 345 -9.98 31.18 -16.76
CA ARG A 345 -11.26 31.76 -17.20
C ARG A 345 -11.05 32.63 -18.41
N LEU A 346 -11.82 32.38 -19.47
CA LEU A 346 -11.89 33.27 -20.61
C LEU A 346 -12.78 34.46 -20.24
N GLN A 347 -12.18 35.62 -20.02
CA GLN A 347 -12.90 36.87 -19.90
C GLN A 347 -13.27 37.35 -21.31
N LEU A 348 -14.56 37.29 -21.62
CA LEU A 348 -15.11 37.87 -22.84
C LEU A 348 -15.52 39.33 -22.58
N PRO A 349 -15.38 40.23 -23.56
CA PRO A 349 -15.91 41.58 -23.44
C PRO A 349 -17.42 41.53 -23.18
N ALA A 350 -17.90 42.38 -22.26
CA ALA A 350 -19.33 42.50 -21.96
C ALA A 350 -20.11 42.98 -23.19
N ALA A 351 -21.36 42.55 -23.33
CA ALA A 351 -22.20 42.93 -24.47
C ALA A 351 -22.53 44.43 -24.45
N ALA A 352 -22.47 45.04 -25.65
CA ALA A 352 -22.92 46.37 -26.06
C ALA A 352 -22.96 47.48 -24.98
N GLY A 353 -21.90 48.30 -24.94
CA GLY A 353 -21.87 49.57 -24.19
C GLY A 353 -20.57 49.83 -23.43
N GLU A 354 -19.73 48.81 -23.22
CA GLU A 354 -18.39 48.95 -22.65
C GLU A 354 -17.32 49.06 -23.76
N GLU A 355 -16.20 49.72 -23.46
CA GLU A 355 -15.06 49.79 -24.37
C GLU A 355 -14.60 48.38 -24.79
N PRO A 356 -14.16 48.19 -26.05
CA PRO A 356 -13.74 46.88 -26.54
C PRO A 356 -12.54 46.37 -25.72
N ARG A 357 -12.80 45.49 -24.76
CA ARG A 357 -11.77 44.72 -24.06
C ARG A 357 -11.38 43.52 -24.91
N THR A 358 -10.10 43.40 -25.24
CA THR A 358 -9.56 42.21 -25.89
C THR A 358 -9.84 40.98 -25.00
N PRO A 359 -10.36 39.87 -25.54
CA PRO A 359 -10.54 38.65 -24.78
C PRO A 359 -9.22 38.26 -24.09
N ALA A 360 -9.29 37.98 -22.79
CA ALA A 360 -8.13 37.64 -21.99
C ALA A 360 -8.36 36.35 -21.21
N ILE A 361 -7.30 35.57 -21.02
CA ILE A 361 -7.34 34.39 -20.14
C ILE A 361 -6.88 34.86 -18.76
N GLU A 362 -7.83 34.97 -17.84
CA GLU A 362 -7.53 35.15 -16.42
C GLU A 362 -7.02 33.83 -15.85
N ARG A 363 -5.96 33.92 -15.03
CA ARG A 363 -5.33 32.76 -14.39
C ARG A 363 -5.31 32.96 -12.89
N THR A 364 -6.06 32.13 -12.17
CA THR A 364 -6.06 32.14 -10.71
C THR A 364 -5.41 30.86 -10.20
N ARG A 365 -4.46 30.96 -9.27
CA ARG A 365 -3.86 29.78 -8.63
C ARG A 365 -4.82 29.27 -7.55
N ILE A 366 -5.28 28.03 -7.70
CA ILE A 366 -6.25 27.39 -6.79
C ILE A 366 -5.67 26.17 -6.07
N GLY A 367 -4.68 25.49 -6.66
CA GLY A 367 -4.09 24.27 -6.11
C GLY A 367 -2.87 24.52 -5.24
N THR A 368 -2.70 23.68 -4.21
CA THR A 368 -1.43 23.58 -3.47
C THR A 368 -0.45 22.73 -4.27
N VAL A 369 0.78 23.20 -4.42
CA VAL A 369 1.83 22.47 -5.16
C VAL A 369 2.71 21.72 -4.18
N VAL A 370 2.92 20.43 -4.48
CA VAL A 370 3.77 19.52 -3.73
C VAL A 370 5.00 19.22 -4.58
N VAL A 371 6.15 19.64 -4.09
CA VAL A 371 7.47 19.42 -4.72
C VAL A 371 8.32 18.41 -3.96
N ASP A 372 7.91 18.09 -2.72
CA ASP A 372 8.58 17.13 -1.85
C ASP A 372 7.53 16.35 -1.03
N ASN A 373 7.71 15.02 -0.96
CA ASN A 373 6.79 14.12 -0.26
C ASN A 373 6.78 14.35 1.26
N ALA A 374 7.85 14.91 1.85
CA ALA A 374 7.85 15.28 3.27
C ALA A 374 6.67 16.21 3.64
N THR A 375 6.23 17.06 2.71
CA THR A 375 5.06 17.94 2.90
C THR A 375 3.71 17.19 2.98
N LEU A 376 3.70 15.91 2.59
CA LEU A 376 2.58 14.98 2.63
C LEU A 376 2.66 13.99 3.79
N GLY A 377 3.69 14.06 4.65
CA GLY A 377 4.06 13.05 5.65
C GLY A 377 2.96 12.59 6.62
N ASP A 378 1.79 13.20 6.65
CA ASP A 378 0.64 12.69 7.44
C ASP A 378 -0.69 12.90 6.71
N ARG A 379 -0.69 13.01 5.38
CA ARG A 379 -1.90 13.25 4.59
C ARG A 379 -2.40 11.95 3.98
N VAL A 380 -3.73 11.86 3.87
CA VAL A 380 -4.37 10.87 2.99
C VAL A 380 -4.53 11.51 1.63
N VAL A 381 -3.86 10.93 0.63
CA VAL A 381 -3.86 11.32 -0.78
C VAL A 381 -4.76 10.36 -1.54
N ILE A 382 -5.90 10.87 -2.00
CA ILE A 382 -6.75 10.14 -2.95
C ILE A 382 -6.31 10.55 -4.34
N TYR A 383 -5.90 9.60 -5.18
CA TYR A 383 -5.35 9.92 -6.50
C TYR A 383 -6.00 9.15 -7.64
N ASP A 384 -6.07 9.80 -8.80
CA ASP A 384 -6.44 9.13 -10.05
C ASP A 384 -5.24 8.39 -10.64
N HIS A 385 -5.21 7.07 -10.46
CA HIS A 385 -4.12 6.22 -10.96
C HIS A 385 -4.04 6.13 -12.48
N THR A 386 -5.11 6.49 -13.20
CA THR A 386 -5.11 6.50 -14.67
C THR A 386 -4.44 7.75 -15.21
N GLN A 387 -4.59 8.88 -14.51
CA GLN A 387 -3.99 10.16 -14.88
C GLN A 387 -2.56 10.32 -14.35
N LEU A 388 -2.27 9.74 -13.18
CA LEU A 388 -0.98 9.81 -12.50
C LEU A 388 -0.43 8.39 -12.25
N PRO A 389 -0.09 7.64 -13.32
CA PRO A 389 0.48 6.30 -13.18
C PRO A 389 1.85 6.38 -12.52
N GLY A 390 2.12 5.49 -11.57
CA GLY A 390 3.40 5.47 -10.85
C GLY A 390 3.55 6.57 -9.79
N LEU A 391 2.46 7.24 -9.40
CA LEU A 391 2.50 8.25 -8.33
C LEU A 391 3.11 7.74 -7.01
N PRO A 392 2.77 6.53 -6.51
CA PRO A 392 3.41 6.01 -5.30
C PRO A 392 4.93 6.00 -5.38
N GLU A 393 5.48 5.55 -6.50
CA GLU A 393 6.91 5.44 -6.72
C GLU A 393 7.58 6.81 -6.78
N VAL A 394 6.96 7.77 -7.48
CA VAL A 394 7.42 9.17 -7.55
C VAL A 394 7.50 9.77 -6.15
N LEU A 395 6.45 9.61 -5.33
CA LEU A 395 6.47 10.11 -3.96
C LEU A 395 7.46 9.34 -3.06
N SER A 396 7.74 8.08 -3.40
CA SER A 396 8.61 7.20 -2.62
C SER A 396 10.12 7.44 -2.78
N LEU A 397 10.52 8.42 -3.60
CA LEU A 397 11.93 8.74 -3.89
C LEU A 397 12.70 9.16 -2.65
N ASN A 398 12.13 10.09 -1.87
CA ASN A 398 12.77 10.65 -0.67
C ASN A 398 12.33 9.94 0.61
N ASP A 399 11.04 9.58 0.68
CA ASP A 399 10.40 9.05 1.88
C ASP A 399 9.44 7.92 1.53
N PRO A 400 9.34 6.85 2.34
CA PRO A 400 8.43 5.75 2.09
C PRO A 400 6.96 6.20 2.06
N VAL A 401 6.16 5.60 1.18
CA VAL A 401 4.75 5.92 1.00
C VAL A 401 3.90 4.69 1.26
N LEU A 402 2.83 4.81 2.06
CA LEU A 402 1.90 3.72 2.28
C LEU A 402 0.80 3.75 1.20
N VAL A 403 0.65 2.68 0.43
CA VAL A 403 -0.45 2.48 -0.52
C VAL A 403 -1.44 1.46 0.04
N VAL A 404 -2.72 1.84 0.04
CA VAL A 404 -3.81 1.00 0.52
C VAL A 404 -4.78 0.71 -0.63
N SER A 405 -5.12 -0.57 -0.80
CA SER A 405 -6.18 -1.06 -1.68
C SER A 405 -7.16 -1.94 -0.88
N PRO A 406 -8.31 -2.34 -1.46
CA PRO A 406 -9.25 -3.24 -0.80
C PRO A 406 -8.66 -4.61 -0.42
N THR A 407 -7.55 -5.00 -1.05
CA THR A 407 -6.95 -6.33 -0.90
C THR A 407 -5.46 -6.29 -0.57
N SER A 408 -4.87 -5.11 -0.42
CA SER A 408 -3.45 -4.99 -0.14
C SER A 408 -3.09 -3.74 0.65
N ILE A 409 -1.98 -3.82 1.34
CA ILE A 409 -1.28 -2.71 1.96
C ILE A 409 0.21 -2.84 1.64
N ALA A 410 0.81 -1.78 1.10
CA ALA A 410 2.21 -1.81 0.67
C ALA A 410 2.92 -0.52 1.03
N VAL A 411 4.16 -0.62 1.48
CA VAL A 411 5.09 0.50 1.53
C VAL A 411 5.86 0.52 0.22
N HIS A 412 5.68 1.60 -0.53
CA HIS A 412 6.53 1.90 -1.67
C HIS A 412 7.75 2.68 -1.16
N SER A 413 8.94 2.18 -1.47
CA SER A 413 10.21 2.87 -1.25
C SER A 413 11.26 2.31 -2.18
N MET A 414 12.11 3.19 -2.69
CA MET A 414 13.25 2.77 -3.51
C MET A 414 14.38 2.12 -2.70
N ALA A 415 14.42 2.37 -1.39
CA ALA A 415 15.48 1.89 -0.51
C ALA A 415 15.12 0.58 0.23
N ALA A 416 13.85 0.17 0.16
CA ALA A 416 13.37 -1.01 0.86
C ALA A 416 13.69 -2.30 0.08
N GLU A 417 14.22 -3.30 0.77
CA GLU A 417 14.27 -4.66 0.24
C GLU A 417 12.85 -5.25 0.17
N PRO A 418 12.47 -5.96 -0.90
CA PRO A 418 11.16 -6.61 -0.97
C PRO A 418 11.01 -7.68 0.11
N ASP A 419 10.04 -7.51 1.01
CA ASP A 419 9.60 -8.49 2.00
C ASP A 419 8.07 -8.57 1.86
N GLU A 420 7.60 -9.49 1.03
CA GLU A 420 6.18 -9.62 0.71
C GLU A 420 5.51 -10.68 1.59
N ALA A 421 4.27 -10.42 1.95
CA ALA A 421 3.41 -11.36 2.65
C ALA A 421 2.06 -11.50 1.97
N TRP A 422 1.43 -12.66 2.19
CA TRP A 422 0.07 -12.95 1.79
C TRP A 422 -0.84 -12.94 3.00
N TRP A 423 -2.10 -12.54 2.81
CA TRP A 423 -3.13 -12.67 3.83
C TRP A 423 -4.34 -13.49 3.36
N LEU A 424 -5.00 -14.12 4.33
CA LEU A 424 -6.30 -14.77 4.22
C LEU A 424 -7.22 -14.35 5.38
N PRO A 425 -8.55 -14.29 5.15
CA PRO A 425 -9.49 -13.93 6.20
C PRO A 425 -9.64 -15.05 7.22
N THR A 426 -9.84 -14.67 8.49
CA THR A 426 -10.16 -15.62 9.57
C THR A 426 -11.66 -15.66 9.87
N GLY A 427 -12.45 -14.75 9.30
CA GLY A 427 -13.84 -14.49 9.70
C GLY A 427 -13.98 -13.81 11.06
N LEU A 428 -12.88 -13.30 11.62
CA LEU A 428 -12.83 -12.52 12.85
C LEU A 428 -12.22 -11.14 12.57
N ASN A 429 -12.87 -10.09 13.08
CA ASN A 429 -12.36 -8.73 12.94
C ASN A 429 -10.98 -8.60 13.60
N SER A 430 -10.09 -7.85 12.95
CA SER A 430 -8.73 -7.56 13.45
C SER A 430 -7.80 -8.78 13.58
N ARG A 431 -8.15 -9.93 12.99
CA ARG A 431 -7.29 -11.12 12.89
C ARG A 431 -7.16 -11.58 11.46
N LEU A 432 -5.92 -11.77 11.00
CA LEU A 432 -5.62 -12.25 9.67
C LEU A 432 -4.75 -13.49 9.78
N LEU A 433 -4.83 -14.40 8.80
CA LEU A 433 -3.74 -15.32 8.56
C LEU A 433 -2.76 -14.63 7.64
N VAL A 434 -1.49 -14.65 8.00
CA VAL A 434 -0.40 -14.08 7.22
C VAL A 434 0.63 -15.15 6.93
N ARG A 435 1.17 -15.14 5.72
CA ARG A 435 2.28 -15.99 5.30
C ARG A 435 3.28 -15.14 4.53
N LYS A 436 4.51 -15.02 5.03
CA LYS A 436 5.57 -14.36 4.26
C LYS A 436 5.92 -15.17 3.01
N THR A 437 6.35 -14.50 1.95
CA THR A 437 6.68 -15.14 0.67
C THR A 437 7.92 -16.03 0.74
N ASP A 438 8.87 -15.69 1.60
CA ASP A 438 10.08 -16.45 1.89
C ASP A 438 9.85 -17.58 2.90
N GLN A 439 8.64 -17.68 3.46
CA GLN A 439 8.25 -18.68 4.43
C GLN A 439 7.09 -19.54 3.93
N ASP A 440 7.11 -20.81 4.30
CA ASP A 440 6.05 -21.76 3.91
C ASP A 440 5.04 -21.99 5.04
N ARG A 441 4.86 -21.03 5.94
CA ARG A 441 4.03 -21.17 7.14
C ARG A 441 3.01 -20.06 7.24
N TRP A 442 1.75 -20.42 7.50
CA TRP A 442 0.72 -19.47 7.91
C TRP A 442 0.79 -19.19 9.41
N GLU A 443 0.67 -17.93 9.77
CA GLU A 443 0.69 -17.42 11.13
C GLU A 443 -0.56 -16.58 11.35
N ALA A 444 -1.25 -16.80 12.48
CA ALA A 444 -2.36 -15.95 12.88
C ALA A 444 -1.81 -14.68 13.50
N VAL A 445 -2.19 -13.53 12.95
CA VAL A 445 -1.77 -12.24 13.48
C VAL A 445 -2.94 -11.50 14.12
N GLN A 446 -2.72 -11.01 15.34
CA GLN A 446 -3.62 -10.09 16.01
C GLN A 446 -3.15 -8.66 15.74
N MET A 447 -4.04 -7.87 15.16
CA MET A 447 -3.82 -6.44 14.99
C MET A 447 -4.17 -5.65 16.25
N PRO A 448 -3.50 -4.54 16.53
CA PRO A 448 -3.85 -3.63 17.62
C PRO A 448 -5.33 -3.28 17.55
N ARG A 449 -5.99 -3.45 18.69
CA ARG A 449 -7.37 -3.02 18.87
C ARG A 449 -7.35 -1.50 19.00
N GLY A 450 -8.00 -0.81 18.06
CA GLY A 450 -8.47 0.54 18.33
C GLY A 450 -9.58 0.43 19.36
N ILE A 451 -9.42 1.14 20.48
CA ILE A 451 -10.43 1.32 21.52
C ILE A 451 -11.73 1.80 20.84
N TYR A 452 -12.85 1.12 21.13
CA TYR A 452 -14.19 1.48 20.65
C TYR A 452 -14.77 2.63 21.46
#